data_AF-Q4CAU9-F1
#
_entry.id   AF-Q4CAU9-F1
#
_cell.length_a   1.000
_cell.length_b   1.000
_cell.length_c   1.000
_cell.angle_alpha   90.00
_cell.angle_beta   90.00
_cell.angle_gamma   90.00
#
_symmetry.space_group_name_H-M   'P 1'
#
loop_
_entity.id
_entity.type
_entity.pdbx_description
1 polymer ?
#
loop_
_entity_poly.entity_id
_entity_poly.type
_entity_poly.pdbx_seq_one_letter_code
_entity_poly.pdbx_strand_id
1 'polypeptide(L)'
;MNNSSSMQMNVCADLGASELKVIYQIGENGPSGMSLLPNILEVDSSLVSMYRQQQMSISEDIAWLKLNKRDTKVIAVDQLAENIFSLRNHRKLKINLADWRVLAIIGKIITIELEKVLAYPEEIILSLTVLLPFRECSGNSTGDSIKEEIKAFKRELKKKLKRFYHNEQKRVVKLENIKILPEGVGSLMCSSNQESTSTIVIMLGHWTLDKKQLLA
;
A
#
# COMPACT_ATOMS: atom_id res chain seq x y z
N MET A 1 -12.44 12.04 -32.55
CA MET A 1 -12.55 10.77 -31.81
C MET A 1 -11.88 10.97 -30.46
N ASN A 2 -12.65 11.19 -29.40
CA ASN A 2 -12.12 11.29 -28.04
C ASN A 2 -11.96 9.87 -27.50
N ASN A 3 -10.79 9.26 -27.67
CA ASN A 3 -10.44 8.12 -26.84
C ASN A 3 -10.22 8.65 -25.42
N SER A 4 -11.21 8.52 -24.55
CA SER A 4 -10.98 8.61 -23.11
C SER A 4 -10.01 7.49 -22.76
N SER A 5 -8.71 7.81 -22.66
CA SER A 5 -7.69 6.81 -22.41
C SER A 5 -7.78 6.38 -20.96
N SER A 6 -8.26 5.17 -20.71
CA SER A 6 -8.13 4.53 -19.41
C SER A 6 -6.73 3.91 -19.28
N MET A 7 -6.13 4.05 -18.11
CA MET A 7 -4.81 3.48 -17.81
C MET A 7 -4.99 2.28 -16.88
N GLN A 8 -4.56 1.11 -17.33
CA GLN A 8 -4.53 -0.08 -16.49
C GLN A 8 -3.29 -0.06 -15.59
N MET A 9 -3.49 -0.35 -14.32
CA MET A 9 -2.45 -0.43 -13.31
C MET A 9 -2.61 -1.71 -12.50
N ASN A 10 -1.58 -2.56 -12.53
CA ASN A 10 -1.48 -3.76 -11.71
C ASN A 10 -0.51 -3.48 -10.57
N VAL A 11 -0.90 -3.79 -9.32
CA VAL A 11 -0.07 -3.56 -8.14
C VAL A 11 -0.07 -4.79 -7.26
N CYS A 12 1.11 -5.25 -6.87
CA CYS A 12 1.32 -6.24 -5.83
C CYS A 12 2.11 -5.59 -4.69
N ALA A 13 1.58 -5.62 -3.47
CA ALA A 13 2.19 -4.95 -2.32
C ALA A 13 2.32 -5.88 -1.10
N ASP A 14 3.55 -5.99 -0.57
CA ASP A 14 3.81 -6.48 0.78
C ASP A 14 3.83 -5.30 1.74
N LEU A 15 2.88 -5.31 2.68
CA LEU A 15 2.67 -4.23 3.63
C LEU A 15 3.47 -4.46 4.92
N GLY A 16 4.77 -4.72 4.76
CA GLY A 16 5.73 -4.96 5.84
C GLY A 16 5.69 -3.93 6.97
N ALA A 17 6.04 -4.38 8.17
CA ALA A 17 6.11 -3.49 9.34
C ALA A 17 7.38 -2.60 9.34
N SER A 18 8.41 -3.00 8.58
CA SER A 18 9.68 -2.28 8.43
C SER A 18 9.81 -1.54 7.11
N GLU A 19 9.13 -2.02 6.07
CA GLU A 19 9.24 -1.52 4.70
C GLU A 19 8.00 -1.98 3.94
N LEU A 20 7.46 -1.13 3.06
CA LEU A 20 6.45 -1.51 2.08
C LEU A 20 7.17 -1.86 0.78
N LYS A 21 7.02 -3.10 0.30
CA LYS A 21 7.62 -3.55 -0.96
C LYS A 21 6.56 -3.68 -2.02
N VAL A 22 6.78 -3.07 -3.17
CA VAL A 22 5.77 -2.98 -4.22
C VAL A 22 6.37 -3.37 -5.55
N ILE A 23 5.63 -4.21 -6.29
CA ILE A 23 5.83 -4.41 -7.72
C ILE A 23 4.59 -3.90 -8.42
N TYR A 24 4.76 -3.05 -9.41
CA TYR A 24 3.65 -2.50 -10.19
C TYR A 24 3.91 -2.54 -11.68
N GLN A 25 2.84 -2.48 -12.46
CA GLN A 25 2.88 -2.44 -13.91
C GLN A 25 1.81 -1.47 -14.42
N ILE A 26 2.17 -0.66 -15.41
CA ILE A 26 1.29 0.31 -16.06
C ILE A 26 1.14 -0.07 -17.53
N GLY A 27 -0.10 -0.22 -18.00
CA GLY A 27 -0.38 -0.57 -19.39
C GLY A 27 0.43 -1.80 -19.83
N GLU A 28 1.12 -1.67 -20.95
CA GLU A 28 1.97 -2.72 -21.53
C GLU A 28 3.45 -2.64 -21.09
N ASN A 29 3.80 -1.71 -20.20
CA ASN A 29 5.18 -1.57 -19.73
C ASN A 29 5.62 -2.80 -18.92
N GLY A 30 6.93 -3.01 -18.82
CA GLY A 30 7.48 -4.03 -17.91
C GLY A 30 7.20 -3.72 -16.43
N PRO A 31 7.24 -4.73 -15.54
CA PRO A 31 7.05 -4.52 -14.12
C PRO A 31 8.17 -3.65 -13.53
N SER A 32 7.81 -2.77 -12.61
CA SER A 32 8.71 -1.89 -11.86
C SER A 32 8.61 -2.18 -10.37
N GLY A 33 9.73 -2.05 -9.67
CA GLY A 33 9.81 -2.22 -8.21
C GLY A 33 9.97 -0.88 -7.51
N MET A 34 9.34 -0.73 -6.34
CA MET A 34 9.58 0.39 -5.44
C MET A 34 9.44 -0.02 -3.98
N SER A 35 10.04 0.77 -3.10
CA SER A 35 9.91 0.64 -1.65
C SER A 35 9.46 1.95 -1.03
N LEU A 36 8.73 1.88 0.09
CA LEU A 36 8.37 3.03 0.93
C LEU A 36 8.55 2.68 2.40
N LEU A 37 8.72 3.68 3.26
CA LEU A 37 8.64 3.48 4.70
C LEU A 37 7.20 3.15 5.11
N PRO A 38 7.01 2.28 6.12
CA PRO A 38 5.69 1.81 6.54
C PRO A 38 4.94 2.79 7.44
N ASN A 39 5.54 3.95 7.72
CA ASN A 39 5.11 4.95 8.68
C ASN A 39 3.84 5.65 8.20
N ILE A 40 2.86 5.74 9.09
CA ILE A 40 1.60 6.45 8.88
C ILE A 40 1.25 7.18 10.16
N LEU A 41 0.89 8.45 10.05
CA LEU A 41 0.50 9.28 11.17
C LEU A 41 -0.61 10.26 10.77
N GLU A 42 -1.67 10.34 11.56
CA GLU A 42 -2.67 11.41 11.40
C GLU A 42 -2.16 12.68 12.10
N VAL A 43 -2.13 13.80 11.38
CA VAL A 43 -1.62 15.09 11.85
C VAL A 43 -2.50 16.24 11.37
N ASP A 44 -2.33 17.42 11.97
CA ASP A 44 -2.93 18.65 11.44
C ASP A 44 -2.22 19.09 10.14
N SER A 45 -3.00 19.57 9.18
CA SER A 45 -2.50 20.08 7.89
C SER A 45 -1.57 21.29 8.05
N SER A 46 -1.71 22.03 9.14
CA SER A 46 -0.80 23.11 9.53
C SER A 46 0.61 22.60 9.81
N LEU A 47 0.77 21.42 10.44
CA LEU A 47 2.08 20.82 10.70
C LEU A 47 2.79 20.45 9.39
N VAL A 48 2.05 19.90 8.43
CA VAL A 48 2.58 19.62 7.09
C VAL A 48 2.98 20.92 6.37
N SER A 49 2.16 21.98 6.52
CA SER A 49 2.45 23.27 5.90
C SER A 49 3.71 23.93 6.49
N MET A 50 3.87 23.87 7.81
CA MET A 50 5.08 24.34 8.51
C MET A 50 6.31 23.54 8.07
N TYR A 51 6.19 22.20 8.01
CA TYR A 51 7.28 21.33 7.56
C TYR A 51 7.74 21.70 6.13
N ARG A 52 6.78 21.92 5.21
CA ARG A 52 7.09 22.34 3.84
C ARG A 52 7.77 23.70 3.75
N GLN A 53 7.42 24.64 4.62
CA GLN A 53 8.06 25.97 4.66
C GLN A 53 9.50 25.90 5.17
N GLN A 54 9.82 24.92 6.01
CA GLN A 54 11.16 24.73 6.58
C GLN A 54 12.12 23.99 5.64
N GLN A 55 11.61 23.26 4.64
CA GLN A 55 12.43 22.53 3.68
C GLN A 55 12.72 23.39 2.44
N MET A 56 14.01 23.61 2.12
CA MET A 56 14.43 24.37 0.94
C MET A 56 14.10 23.65 -0.39
N SER A 57 13.97 22.32 -0.35
CA SER A 57 13.48 21.49 -1.45
C SER A 57 12.62 20.36 -0.86
N ILE A 58 11.40 20.21 -1.35
CA ILE A 58 10.52 19.10 -0.94
C ILE A 58 11.02 17.85 -1.66
N SER A 59 11.62 16.90 -0.93
CA SER A 59 11.90 15.58 -1.49
C SER A 59 10.60 14.96 -2.00
N GLU A 60 10.66 14.24 -3.13
CA GLU A 60 9.56 13.43 -3.65
C GLU A 60 9.05 12.40 -2.62
N ASP A 61 9.84 12.11 -1.60
CA ASP A 61 9.54 11.15 -0.52
C ASP A 61 8.68 11.76 0.61
N ILE A 62 8.39 13.06 0.52
CA ILE A 62 7.45 13.73 1.43
C ILE A 62 6.04 13.62 0.87
N ALA A 63 5.22 12.79 1.51
CA ALA A 63 3.86 12.54 1.08
C ALA A 63 2.82 12.62 2.22
N TRP A 64 1.63 13.11 1.87
CA TRP A 64 0.45 13.07 2.74
C TRP A 64 -0.83 12.84 1.94
N LEU A 65 -1.84 12.30 2.63
CA LEU A 65 -3.14 11.95 2.07
C LEU A 65 -4.27 12.75 2.73
N LYS A 66 -5.29 13.08 1.93
CA LYS A 66 -6.60 13.57 2.39
C LYS A 66 -7.73 12.85 1.66
N LEU A 67 -8.92 12.79 2.26
CA LEU A 67 -10.12 12.31 1.56
C LEU A 67 -10.87 13.47 0.88
N ASN A 68 -10.82 14.66 1.48
CA ASN A 68 -11.35 15.89 0.91
C ASN A 68 -10.31 17.02 0.94
N LYS A 69 -10.39 17.92 -0.04
CA LYS A 69 -9.49 19.07 -0.17
C LYS A 69 -9.45 19.96 1.07
N ARG A 70 -10.58 20.05 1.79
CA ARG A 70 -10.76 20.93 2.96
C ARG A 70 -10.48 20.24 4.29
N ASP A 71 -10.07 18.97 4.30
CA ASP A 71 -9.79 18.27 5.55
C ASP A 71 -8.61 18.95 6.27
N THR A 72 -8.83 19.28 7.55
CA THR A 72 -7.81 19.89 8.43
C THR A 72 -6.89 18.84 9.03
N LYS A 73 -7.36 17.60 9.18
CA LYS A 73 -6.53 16.44 9.49
C LYS A 73 -6.09 15.76 8.20
N VAL A 74 -4.84 15.33 8.18
CA VAL A 74 -4.22 14.64 7.05
C VAL A 74 -3.49 13.41 7.54
N ILE A 75 -3.29 12.46 6.64
CA ILE A 75 -2.49 11.27 6.92
C ILE A 75 -1.11 11.49 6.33
N ALA A 76 -0.14 11.86 7.17
CA ALA A 76 1.26 11.83 6.80
C ALA A 76 1.70 10.38 6.56
N VAL A 77 2.50 10.15 5.52
CA VAL A 77 2.98 8.82 5.13
C VAL A 77 4.49 8.87 4.86
N ASP A 78 5.12 7.69 4.85
CA ASP A 78 6.52 7.52 4.43
C ASP A 78 7.48 8.41 5.25
N GLN A 79 8.46 9.05 4.60
CA GLN A 79 9.45 9.92 5.23
C GLN A 79 8.83 11.08 6.01
N LEU A 80 7.68 11.62 5.57
CA LEU A 80 7.01 12.69 6.32
C LEU A 80 6.50 12.19 7.68
N ALA A 81 5.90 11.00 7.72
CA ALA A 81 5.43 10.42 8.97
C ALA A 81 6.59 10.09 9.90
N GLU A 82 7.70 9.55 9.38
CA GLU A 82 8.91 9.29 10.15
C GLU A 82 9.51 10.57 10.75
N ASN A 83 9.58 11.65 9.96
CA ASN A 83 10.16 12.92 10.39
C ASN A 83 9.33 13.63 11.46
N ILE A 84 8.00 13.51 11.42
CA ILE A 84 7.12 14.09 12.44
C ILE A 84 7.09 13.23 13.71
N PHE A 85 7.10 11.91 13.56
CA PHE A 85 7.00 10.99 14.68
C PHE A 85 7.87 9.76 14.44
N SER A 86 8.99 9.70 15.16
CA SER A 86 9.94 8.59 15.10
C SER A 86 9.42 7.30 15.78
N LEU A 87 8.15 7.26 16.17
CA LEU A 87 7.63 6.23 17.06
C LEU A 87 6.93 5.10 16.29
N ARG A 88 7.50 3.93 16.56
CA ARG A 88 7.38 2.67 15.86
C ARG A 88 6.21 1.93 16.53
N ASN A 89 5.00 2.01 15.95
CA ASN A 89 3.78 1.49 16.60
C ASN A 89 3.49 0.05 16.16
N HIS A 90 4.14 -0.91 16.83
CA HIS A 90 4.26 -2.31 16.39
C HIS A 90 3.11 -3.25 16.77
N ARG A 91 2.05 -2.77 17.45
CA ARG A 91 1.00 -3.65 18.01
C ARG A 91 -0.25 -3.81 17.13
N LYS A 92 -0.32 -3.15 15.97
CA LYS A 92 -1.49 -3.22 15.08
C LYS A 92 -1.27 -4.27 13.98
N LEU A 93 -2.31 -5.06 13.67
CA LEU A 93 -2.34 -5.95 12.50
C LEU A 93 -2.06 -5.15 11.22
N LYS A 94 -1.41 -5.78 10.23
CA LYS A 94 -1.07 -5.11 8.97
C LYS A 94 -2.34 -4.61 8.25
N ILE A 95 -3.44 -5.37 8.33
CA ILE A 95 -4.71 -5.01 7.71
C ILE A 95 -5.32 -3.69 8.23
N ASN A 96 -5.05 -3.31 9.48
CA ASN A 96 -5.66 -2.14 10.13
C ASN A 96 -5.19 -0.80 9.56
N LEU A 97 -4.04 -0.77 8.90
CA LEU A 97 -3.49 0.43 8.24
C LEU A 97 -3.34 0.22 6.73
N ALA A 98 -3.77 -0.93 6.21
CA ALA A 98 -3.50 -1.33 4.84
C ALA A 98 -4.11 -0.39 3.81
N ASP A 99 -5.28 0.19 4.10
CA ASP A 99 -5.96 1.09 3.16
C ASP A 99 -5.16 2.38 2.95
N TRP A 100 -4.65 2.99 4.01
CA TRP A 100 -3.77 4.17 3.92
C TRP A 100 -2.44 3.85 3.25
N ARG A 101 -1.84 2.68 3.55
CA ARG A 101 -0.61 2.23 2.88
C ARG A 101 -0.82 2.05 1.39
N VAL A 102 -1.92 1.42 0.99
CA VAL A 102 -2.29 1.26 -0.41
C VAL A 102 -2.49 2.63 -1.06
N LEU A 103 -3.22 3.55 -0.45
CA LEU A 103 -3.40 4.90 -1.03
C LEU A 103 -2.07 5.65 -1.20
N ALA A 104 -1.13 5.50 -0.26
CA ALA A 104 0.21 6.08 -0.37
C ALA A 104 0.98 5.48 -1.56
N ILE A 105 0.99 4.15 -1.67
CA ILE A 105 1.61 3.42 -2.79
C ILE A 105 1.02 3.89 -4.13
N ILE A 106 -0.30 3.89 -4.26
CA ILE A 106 -0.98 4.30 -5.48
C ILE A 106 -0.72 5.78 -5.80
N GLY A 107 -0.74 6.65 -4.79
CA GLY A 107 -0.41 8.07 -4.95
C GLY A 107 1.02 8.31 -5.44
N LYS A 108 2.00 7.58 -4.90
CA LYS A 108 3.42 7.66 -5.30
C LYS A 108 3.65 7.09 -6.70
N ILE A 109 3.09 5.92 -7.03
CA ILE A 109 3.14 5.36 -8.40
C ILE A 109 2.59 6.38 -9.41
N ILE A 110 1.39 6.92 -9.15
CA ILE A 110 0.78 7.90 -10.06
C ILE A 110 1.67 9.13 -10.21
N THR A 111 2.32 9.60 -9.14
CA THR A 111 3.19 10.77 -9.18
C THR A 111 4.44 10.52 -10.04
N ILE A 112 5.12 9.39 -9.82
CA ILE A 112 6.31 8.99 -10.60
C ILE A 112 5.97 8.81 -12.09
N GLU A 113 4.86 8.15 -12.39
CA GLU A 113 4.49 7.85 -13.78
C GLU A 113 3.92 9.07 -14.49
N LEU A 114 3.31 10.02 -13.76
CA LEU A 114 2.86 11.31 -14.29
C LEU A 114 4.00 12.16 -14.85
N GLU A 115 5.15 12.17 -14.18
CA GLU A 115 6.32 12.93 -14.62
C GLU A 115 6.88 12.44 -15.95
N LYS A 116 6.52 11.21 -16.34
CA LYS A 116 6.97 10.57 -17.59
C LYS A 116 6.01 10.76 -18.76
N VAL A 117 4.80 11.29 -18.54
CA VAL A 117 3.74 11.36 -19.56
C VAL A 117 3.24 12.79 -19.81
N LEU A 118 2.94 13.10 -21.07
CA LEU A 118 2.47 14.43 -21.49
C LEU A 118 0.99 14.69 -21.18
N ALA A 119 0.17 13.64 -21.01
CA ALA A 119 -1.25 13.76 -20.73
C ALA A 119 -1.70 12.70 -19.72
N TYR A 120 -2.43 13.14 -18.68
CA TYR A 120 -2.94 12.24 -17.65
C TYR A 120 -4.23 11.56 -18.11
N PRO A 121 -4.36 10.24 -17.94
CA PRO A 121 -5.59 9.52 -18.25
C PRO A 121 -6.77 10.04 -17.41
N GLU A 122 -7.95 10.06 -18.02
CA GLU A 122 -9.19 10.46 -17.34
C GLU A 122 -9.61 9.46 -16.24
N GLU A 123 -9.24 8.19 -16.40
CA GLU A 123 -9.53 7.11 -15.46
C GLU A 123 -8.35 6.16 -15.31
N ILE A 124 -8.01 5.82 -14.05
CA ILE A 124 -7.06 4.76 -13.73
C ILE A 124 -7.82 3.54 -13.21
N ILE A 125 -7.62 2.40 -13.84
CA ILE A 125 -8.22 1.12 -13.47
C ILE A 125 -7.16 0.30 -12.72
N LEU A 126 -7.45 -0.05 -11.47
CA LEU A 126 -6.53 -0.73 -10.56
C LEU A 126 -6.94 -2.19 -10.35
N SER A 127 -5.99 -3.08 -10.62
CA SER A 127 -5.98 -4.47 -10.12
C SER A 127 -4.93 -4.62 -9.02
N LEU A 128 -5.39 -4.90 -7.79
CA LEU A 128 -4.56 -4.90 -6.59
C LEU A 128 -4.41 -6.30 -5.99
N THR A 129 -3.18 -6.66 -5.63
CA THR A 129 -2.86 -7.80 -4.77
C THR A 129 -2.16 -7.29 -3.52
N VAL A 130 -2.70 -7.64 -2.35
CA VAL A 130 -2.09 -7.33 -1.04
C VAL A 130 -1.62 -8.63 -0.40
N LEU A 131 -0.37 -8.66 0.03
CA LEU A 131 0.22 -9.76 0.77
C LEU A 131 0.07 -9.48 2.27
N LEU A 132 -0.48 -10.45 2.99
CA LEU A 132 -0.65 -10.41 4.45
C LEU A 132 -0.02 -11.65 5.10
N PRO A 133 0.31 -11.59 6.40
CA PRO A 133 0.78 -12.74 7.14
C PRO A 133 -0.25 -13.87 7.06
N PHE A 134 0.21 -15.12 7.04
CA PHE A 134 -0.70 -16.27 6.86
C PHE A 134 -1.88 -16.28 7.85
N ARG A 135 -1.65 -15.85 9.10
CA ARG A 135 -2.70 -15.73 10.13
C ARG A 135 -3.70 -14.60 9.89
N GLU A 136 -3.31 -13.56 9.15
CA GLU A 136 -4.19 -12.44 8.76
C GLU A 136 -4.91 -12.70 7.43
N CYS A 137 -4.59 -13.79 6.71
CA CYS A 137 -5.29 -14.16 5.47
C CYS A 137 -6.03 -15.51 5.56
N SER A 138 -5.64 -16.41 6.45
CA SER A 138 -6.30 -17.71 6.68
C SER A 138 -7.12 -17.66 7.98
N GLY A 139 -8.43 -17.87 7.89
CA GLY A 139 -9.38 -17.75 9.01
C GLY A 139 -9.28 -18.83 10.09
N ASN A 140 -8.10 -19.40 10.33
CA ASN A 140 -7.96 -20.62 11.11
C ASN A 140 -7.77 -20.41 12.62
N SER A 141 -7.70 -19.16 13.11
CA SER A 141 -7.56 -18.90 14.56
C SER A 141 -8.76 -18.22 15.24
N THR A 142 -9.76 -17.73 14.51
CA THR A 142 -11.03 -17.17 15.02
C THR A 142 -11.91 -16.78 13.82
N GLY A 143 -12.63 -17.77 13.27
CA GLY A 143 -13.07 -17.86 11.86
C GLY A 143 -13.95 -16.75 11.26
N ASP A 144 -14.44 -15.80 12.04
CA ASP A 144 -15.34 -14.72 11.56
C ASP A 144 -14.71 -13.31 11.63
N SER A 145 -13.82 -13.03 12.60
CA SER A 145 -13.27 -11.67 12.80
C SER A 145 -12.40 -11.22 11.62
N ILE A 146 -11.45 -12.06 11.20
CA ILE A 146 -10.48 -11.67 10.16
C ILE A 146 -11.14 -11.52 8.78
N LYS A 147 -12.19 -12.32 8.49
CA LYS A 147 -12.96 -12.19 7.25
C LYS A 147 -13.71 -10.86 7.22
N GLU A 148 -14.32 -10.47 8.34
CA GLU A 148 -14.99 -9.17 8.45
C GLU A 148 -13.99 -8.00 8.39
N GLU A 149 -12.79 -8.15 8.96
CA GLU A 149 -11.71 -7.17 8.81
C GLU A 149 -11.27 -7.01 7.35
N ILE A 150 -11.05 -8.12 6.61
CA ILE A 150 -10.72 -8.07 5.18
C ILE A 150 -11.86 -7.44 4.37
N LYS A 151 -13.12 -7.76 4.69
CA LYS A 151 -14.29 -7.20 4.01
C LYS A 151 -14.43 -5.71 4.29
N ALA A 152 -14.21 -5.28 5.53
CA ALA A 152 -14.17 -3.89 5.93
C ALA A 152 -13.05 -3.14 5.20
N PHE A 153 -11.84 -3.70 5.17
CA PHE A 153 -10.71 -3.17 4.41
C PHE A 153 -11.05 -2.98 2.92
N LYS A 154 -11.54 -4.02 2.24
CA LYS A 154 -11.95 -3.95 0.83
C LYS A 154 -12.98 -2.85 0.58
N ARG A 155 -13.97 -2.73 1.47
CA ARG A 155 -15.03 -1.71 1.38
C ARG A 155 -14.48 -0.31 1.57
N GLU A 156 -13.69 -0.07 2.61
CA GLU A 156 -13.13 1.26 2.90
C GLU A 156 -12.12 1.68 1.84
N LEU A 157 -11.23 0.79 1.42
CA LEU A 157 -10.30 1.07 0.32
C LEU A 157 -11.04 1.44 -0.97
N LYS A 158 -12.08 0.69 -1.35
CA LYS A 158 -12.90 1.02 -2.55
C LYS A 158 -13.56 2.38 -2.44
N LYS A 159 -14.03 2.80 -1.25
CA LYS A 159 -14.58 4.15 -1.04
C LYS A 159 -13.50 5.22 -1.20
N LYS A 160 -12.33 5.03 -0.58
CA LYS A 160 -11.24 6.01 -0.61
C LYS A 160 -10.62 6.17 -2.00
N LEU A 161 -10.49 5.08 -2.77
CA LEU A 161 -9.94 5.13 -4.14
C LEU A 161 -10.81 5.92 -5.13
N LYS A 162 -12.13 6.00 -4.92
CA LYS A 162 -13.02 6.85 -5.74
C LYS A 162 -12.56 8.31 -5.75
N ARG A 163 -12.01 8.79 -4.63
CA ARG A 163 -11.43 10.11 -4.51
C ARG A 163 -10.58 10.21 -3.26
N PHE A 164 -9.30 10.51 -3.46
CA PHE A 164 -8.40 10.96 -2.42
C PHE A 164 -7.49 12.05 -2.97
N TYR A 165 -6.71 12.68 -2.11
CA TYR A 165 -5.71 13.67 -2.49
C TYR A 165 -4.36 13.16 -2.00
N HIS A 166 -3.38 13.13 -2.90
CA HIS A 166 -1.98 12.86 -2.61
C HIS A 166 -1.21 14.16 -2.86
N ASN A 167 -0.60 14.74 -1.82
CA ASN A 167 0.09 16.04 -1.91
C ASN A 167 -0.79 17.14 -2.54
N GLU A 168 -2.04 17.25 -2.09
CA GLU A 168 -3.09 18.14 -2.63
C GLU A 168 -3.54 17.85 -4.07
N GLN A 169 -2.93 16.89 -4.77
CA GLN A 169 -3.38 16.48 -6.09
C GLN A 169 -4.48 15.43 -5.97
N LYS A 170 -5.64 15.73 -6.57
CA LYS A 170 -6.78 14.81 -6.58
C LYS A 170 -6.43 13.56 -7.40
N ARG A 171 -6.66 12.39 -6.81
CA ARG A 171 -6.52 11.08 -7.44
C ARG A 171 -7.89 10.40 -7.49
N VAL A 172 -8.19 9.81 -8.64
CA VAL A 172 -9.43 9.04 -8.90
C VAL A 172 -9.01 7.72 -9.51
N VAL A 173 -9.31 6.63 -8.80
CA VAL A 173 -8.88 5.28 -9.18
C VAL A 173 -10.06 4.34 -9.03
N LYS A 174 -10.36 3.59 -10.07
CA LYS A 174 -11.38 2.54 -10.06
C LYS A 174 -10.73 1.22 -9.69
N LEU A 175 -11.06 0.71 -8.51
CA LEU A 175 -10.66 -0.63 -8.10
C LEU A 175 -11.51 -1.67 -8.85
N GLU A 176 -10.89 -2.38 -9.79
CA GLU A 176 -11.50 -3.45 -10.56
C GLU A 176 -11.45 -4.77 -9.79
N ASN A 177 -10.27 -5.17 -9.33
CA ASN A 177 -10.06 -6.41 -8.58
C ASN A 177 -9.17 -6.19 -7.36
N ILE A 178 -9.44 -6.95 -6.29
CA ILE A 178 -8.59 -7.02 -5.11
C ILE A 178 -8.42 -8.46 -4.61
N LYS A 179 -7.17 -8.95 -4.69
CA LYS A 179 -6.74 -10.24 -4.15
C LYS A 179 -5.98 -10.04 -2.84
N ILE A 180 -6.29 -10.86 -1.85
CA ILE A 180 -5.54 -10.94 -0.59
C ILE A 180 -4.89 -12.30 -0.58
N LEU A 181 -3.57 -12.35 -0.47
CA LEU A 181 -2.81 -13.58 -0.50
C LEU A 181 -1.84 -13.65 0.69
N PRO A 182 -1.42 -14.86 1.11
CA PRO A 182 -0.38 -14.99 2.10
C PRO A 182 0.96 -14.47 1.58
N GLU A 183 1.73 -13.85 2.45
CA GLU A 183 3.16 -13.63 2.26
C GLU A 183 3.86 -14.96 1.89
N GLY A 184 4.83 -14.90 0.98
CA GLY A 184 5.57 -16.07 0.51
C GLY A 184 4.84 -16.92 -0.53
N VAL A 185 3.57 -16.65 -0.86
CA VAL A 185 2.84 -17.42 -1.90
C VAL A 185 3.50 -17.35 -3.28
N GLY A 186 4.10 -16.20 -3.61
CA GLY A 186 4.79 -16.00 -4.88
C GLY A 186 5.96 -16.97 -5.03
N SER A 187 6.71 -17.20 -3.95
CA SER A 187 7.81 -18.18 -3.94
C SER A 187 7.31 -19.59 -4.24
N LEU A 188 6.13 -19.98 -3.76
CA LEU A 188 5.54 -21.29 -4.06
C LEU A 188 5.07 -21.40 -5.52
N MET A 189 4.53 -20.31 -6.08
CA MET A 189 4.05 -20.28 -7.46
C MET A 189 5.18 -20.26 -8.49
N CYS A 190 6.35 -19.69 -8.17
CA CYS A 190 7.53 -19.76 -9.02
C CYS A 190 8.22 -21.13 -9.01
N SER A 191 7.97 -21.97 -8.00
CA SER A 191 8.58 -23.30 -7.85
C SER A 191 7.86 -24.41 -8.63
N SER A 192 6.72 -24.12 -9.28
CA SER A 192 5.76 -25.14 -9.72
C SER A 192 6.13 -25.94 -10.97
N ASN A 193 7.41 -26.07 -11.31
CA ASN A 193 7.87 -26.88 -12.45
C ASN A 193 8.48 -28.24 -12.05
N GLN A 194 8.38 -28.67 -10.79
CA GLN A 194 8.84 -29.99 -10.38
C GLN A 194 7.77 -30.74 -9.57
N GLU A 195 7.39 -31.91 -10.07
CA GLU A 195 6.42 -32.80 -9.42
C GLU A 195 6.89 -33.25 -8.04
N SER A 196 5.95 -33.26 -7.08
CA SER A 196 6.00 -34.02 -5.81
C SER A 196 7.10 -33.68 -4.78
N THR A 197 7.59 -32.45 -4.72
CA THR A 197 8.46 -31.99 -3.60
C THR A 197 7.71 -31.08 -2.62
N SER A 198 7.60 -31.51 -1.36
CA SER A 198 7.16 -30.65 -0.26
C SER A 198 8.15 -29.50 -0.06
N THR A 199 7.76 -28.29 -0.43
CA THR A 199 8.60 -27.08 -0.28
C THR A 199 8.24 -26.37 1.01
N ILE A 200 9.22 -26.20 1.91
CA ILE A 200 9.08 -25.36 3.11
C ILE A 200 9.59 -23.96 2.78
N VAL A 201 8.73 -22.95 2.89
CA VAL A 201 9.12 -21.55 2.74
C VAL A 201 9.16 -20.90 4.13
N ILE A 202 10.35 -20.48 4.56
CA ILE A 202 10.55 -19.75 5.81
C ILE A 202 10.79 -18.28 5.48
N MET A 203 9.79 -17.43 5.75
CA MET A 203 9.90 -15.99 5.57
C MET A 203 10.51 -15.35 6.83
N LEU A 204 11.79 -15.01 6.76
CA LEU A 204 12.48 -14.26 7.81
C LEU A 204 12.26 -12.76 7.62
N GLY A 205 11.13 -12.26 8.12
CA GLY A 205 10.86 -10.82 8.19
C GLY A 205 11.24 -10.24 9.55
N HIS A 206 11.32 -8.91 9.63
CA HIS A 206 11.75 -8.16 10.82
C HIS A 206 10.96 -8.53 12.10
N TRP A 207 9.72 -9.02 11.98
CA TRP A 207 8.87 -9.44 13.11
C TRP A 207 8.09 -10.76 12.89
N THR A 208 8.26 -11.45 11.77
CA THR A 208 7.49 -12.67 11.46
C THR A 208 7.94 -13.91 12.25
N LEU A 209 9.05 -13.81 12.99
CA LEU A 209 9.45 -14.75 14.04
C LEU A 209 8.97 -14.23 15.40
N ASP A 210 7.69 -14.42 15.68
CA ASP A 210 7.19 -14.24 17.05
C ASP A 210 7.72 -15.41 17.91
N LYS A 211 8.52 -15.06 18.93
CA LYS A 211 9.42 -15.93 19.74
C LYS A 211 8.76 -17.08 20.52
N LYS A 212 7.50 -17.44 20.26
CA LYS A 212 6.76 -18.48 21.01
C LYS A 212 6.70 -19.86 20.37
N GLN A 213 7.34 -20.10 19.22
CA GLN A 213 7.27 -21.41 18.54
C GLN A 213 8.59 -22.17 18.43
N LEU A 214 9.66 -21.73 19.11
CA LEU A 214 10.90 -22.51 19.19
C LEU A 214 11.08 -23.28 20.51
N LEU A 215 10.12 -23.16 21.44
CA LEU A 215 10.10 -23.90 22.71
C LEU A 215 8.65 -24.18 23.12
N ALA A 216 8.04 -25.22 22.54
CA ALA A 216 6.92 -25.99 23.09
C ALA A 216 6.94 -27.38 22.47
#